data_AF-A0A383AQ47-F1
#
_entry.id   AF-A0A383AQ47-F1
#
_cell.length_a   1.000
_cell.length_b   1.000
_cell.length_c   1.000
_cell.angle_alpha   90.00
_cell.angle_beta   90.00
_cell.angle_gamma   90.00
#
_symmetry.space_group_name_H-M   'P 1'
#
loop_
_entity.id
_entity.type
_entity.pdbx_description
1 polymer ?
#
loop_
_entity_poly.entity_id
_entity_poly.type
_entity_poly.pdbx_seq_one_letter_code
_entity_poly.pdbx_strand_id
1 'polypeptide(L)'
;MSNIERINPKGLSKPQGYSQIVTTQGGKIIHLAGQGGISDDGTVPENLDDETKLMFEKIAIGLAAVGATAADVVRIVVYIVDLGNINPMPVYEGIR
;
A
#
# COMPACT_ATOMS: atom_id res chain seq x y z
N MET A 1 -5.53 -23.82 -15.39
CA MET A 1 -4.82 -23.46 -14.14
C MET A 1 -4.70 -21.95 -14.11
N SER A 2 -5.09 -21.29 -13.01
CA SER A 2 -4.88 -19.85 -12.85
C SER A 2 -3.39 -19.57 -12.67
N ASN A 3 -2.79 -18.80 -13.57
CA ASN A 3 -1.40 -18.41 -13.46
C ASN A 3 -1.23 -17.35 -12.35
N ILE A 4 -0.13 -17.43 -11.59
CA ILE A 4 0.17 -16.50 -10.50
C ILE A 4 1.47 -15.77 -10.81
N GLU A 5 1.41 -14.44 -10.89
CA GLU A 5 2.58 -13.59 -11.10
C GLU A 5 2.93 -12.82 -9.83
N ARG A 6 4.24 -12.64 -9.57
CA ARG A 6 4.75 -11.96 -8.39
C ARG A 6 5.76 -10.91 -8.82
N ILE A 7 5.58 -9.67 -8.34
CA ILE A 7 6.50 -8.58 -8.66
C ILE A 7 6.82 -7.75 -7.41
N ASN A 8 8.00 -7.13 -7.45
CA ASN A 8 8.47 -6.18 -6.45
C ASN A 8 8.86 -4.88 -7.17
N PRO A 9 7.91 -3.93 -7.32
CA PRO A 9 8.15 -2.69 -8.04
C PRO A 9 9.24 -1.83 -7.40
N LYS A 10 9.96 -1.06 -8.22
CA LYS A 10 10.80 0.03 -7.71
C LYS A 10 9.92 1.08 -7.01
N GLY A 11 10.42 1.68 -5.93
CA GLY A 11 9.67 2.65 -5.11
C GLY A 11 8.86 2.03 -3.96
N LEU A 12 8.77 0.69 -3.91
CA LEU A 12 8.29 -0.02 -2.71
C LEU A 12 9.47 -0.60 -1.93
N SER A 13 9.25 -0.81 -0.62
CA SER A 13 10.26 -1.40 0.25
C SER A 13 10.66 -2.79 -0.23
N LYS A 14 11.94 -3.16 -0.03
CA LYS A 14 12.41 -4.49 -0.39
C LYS A 14 11.80 -5.54 0.56
N PRO A 15 10.98 -6.48 0.10
CA PRO A 15 10.33 -7.43 0.99
C PRO A 15 11.32 -8.48 1.51
N GLN A 16 11.10 -8.95 2.74
CA GLN A 16 11.83 -10.06 3.36
C GLN A 16 10.84 -11.21 3.57
N GLY A 17 10.89 -12.24 2.73
CA GLY A 17 10.00 -13.42 2.84
C GLY A 17 8.58 -13.26 2.26
N TYR A 18 8.29 -12.17 1.54
CA TYR A 18 7.02 -11.96 0.83
C TYR A 18 7.22 -11.29 -0.54
N SER A 19 6.13 -11.07 -1.30
CA SER A 19 6.13 -10.27 -2.53
C SER A 19 5.25 -9.05 -2.35
N GLN A 20 5.66 -7.89 -2.85
CA GLN A 20 4.87 -6.67 -2.75
C GLN A 20 3.54 -6.80 -3.48
N ILE A 21 3.53 -7.45 -4.64
CA ILE A 21 2.31 -7.65 -5.43
C ILE A 21 2.24 -9.10 -5.93
N VAL A 22 1.04 -9.67 -5.82
CA VAL A 22 0.67 -10.94 -6.44
C VAL A 22 -0.58 -10.74 -7.30
N THR A 23 -0.57 -11.21 -8.54
CA THR A 23 -1.75 -11.18 -9.42
C THR A 23 -2.18 -12.56 -9.87
N THR A 24 -3.48 -12.74 -10.09
CA THR A 24 -4.09 -13.95 -10.65
C THR A 24 -4.58 -13.72 -12.08
N GLN A 25 -4.55 -14.75 -12.92
CA GLN A 25 -5.18 -14.74 -14.24
C GLN A 25 -6.53 -15.47 -14.24
N GLY A 26 -7.48 -15.04 -15.09
CA GLY A 26 -8.84 -15.64 -15.17
C GLY A 26 -9.88 -14.97 -14.27
N GLY A 27 -9.78 -13.65 -14.09
CA GLY A 27 -10.48 -12.86 -13.07
C GLY A 27 -9.43 -12.16 -12.22
N LYS A 28 -8.81 -11.11 -12.77
CA LYS A 28 -7.60 -10.48 -12.23
C LYS A 28 -7.87 -9.91 -10.84
N ILE A 29 -7.29 -10.53 -9.82
CA ILE A 29 -7.22 -10.00 -8.46
C ILE A 29 -5.78 -9.55 -8.23
N ILE A 30 -5.63 -8.35 -7.68
CA ILE A 30 -4.34 -7.78 -7.28
C ILE A 30 -4.28 -7.83 -5.76
N HIS A 31 -3.35 -8.61 -5.24
CA HIS A 31 -3.02 -8.60 -3.82
C HIS A 31 -1.80 -7.69 -3.64
N LEU A 32 -2.03 -6.49 -3.09
CA LEU A 32 -0.98 -5.56 -2.68
C LEU A 32 -0.66 -5.82 -1.20
N ALA A 33 0.62 -6.03 -0.89
CA ALA A 33 1.08 -6.13 0.49
C ALA A 33 0.88 -4.81 1.24
N GLY A 34 0.81 -4.87 2.56
CA GLY A 34 0.62 -3.68 3.40
C GLY A 34 1.69 -2.62 3.12
N GLN A 35 1.24 -1.38 2.90
CA GLN A 35 2.10 -0.22 2.75
C GLN A 35 2.03 0.62 4.02
N GLY A 36 3.16 1.16 4.45
CA GLY A 36 3.25 2.16 5.51
C GLY A 36 3.92 3.42 4.98
N GLY A 37 3.83 4.52 5.73
CA GLY A 37 4.48 5.78 5.41
C GLY A 37 5.96 5.77 5.76
N ILE A 38 6.73 4.85 5.18
CA ILE A 38 8.16 4.68 5.46
C ILE A 38 8.95 5.05 4.22
N SER A 39 9.86 6.00 4.32
CA SER A 39 10.78 6.43 3.27
C SER A 39 11.71 5.29 2.83
N ASP A 40 12.37 5.47 1.68
CA ASP A 40 13.26 4.45 1.12
C ASP A 40 14.54 4.24 1.95
N ASP A 41 14.92 5.24 2.75
CA ASP A 41 16.00 5.16 3.74
C ASP A 41 15.55 4.57 5.09
N GLY A 42 14.27 4.22 5.23
CA GLY A 42 13.69 3.65 6.44
C GLY A 42 13.17 4.68 7.44
N THR A 43 13.24 5.98 7.14
CA THR A 43 12.68 7.03 8.01
C THR A 43 11.16 7.06 7.95
N VAL A 44 10.53 7.45 9.07
CA VAL A 44 9.08 7.65 9.18
C VAL A 44 8.84 9.14 9.44
N PRO A 45 7.91 9.80 8.73
CA PRO A 45 7.55 11.18 9.03
C PRO A 45 7.11 11.36 10.48
N GLU A 46 7.37 12.54 11.06
CA GLU A 46 7.04 12.82 12.46
C GLU A 46 5.54 13.01 12.68
N ASN A 47 4.81 13.48 11.66
CA ASN A 47 3.39 13.73 11.72
C ASN A 47 2.61 12.64 10.96
N LEU A 48 1.39 12.38 11.42
CA LEU A 48 0.54 11.36 10.81
C LEU A 48 0.08 11.76 9.40
N ASP A 49 -0.07 13.05 9.13
CA ASP A 49 -0.47 13.57 7.82
C ASP A 49 0.55 13.20 6.73
N ASP A 50 1.84 13.46 6.95
CA ASP A 50 2.89 13.16 5.97
C ASP A 50 3.16 11.65 5.91
N GLU A 51 3.05 10.93 7.03
CA GLU A 51 3.09 9.46 7.02
C GLU A 51 1.96 8.88 6.16
N THR A 52 0.74 9.39 6.34
CA THR A 52 -0.44 8.98 5.57
C THR A 52 -0.26 9.27 4.09
N LYS A 53 0.20 10.48 3.74
CA LYS A 53 0.45 10.86 2.35
C LYS A 53 1.48 9.94 1.70
N LEU A 54 2.59 9.68 2.38
CA LEU A 54 3.64 8.78 1.89
C LEU A 54 3.13 7.35 1.72
N MET A 55 2.31 6.85 2.65
CA MET A 55 1.65 5.55 2.53
C MET A 55 0.80 5.46 1.26
N PHE A 56 -0.04 6.47 0.98
CA PHE A 56 -0.88 6.48 -0.22
C PHE A 56 -0.07 6.63 -1.52
N GLU A 57 1.02 7.40 -1.51
CA GLU A 57 1.96 7.46 -2.64
C GLU A 57 2.56 6.08 -2.96
N LYS A 58 2.92 5.31 -1.93
CA LYS A 58 3.40 3.93 -2.11
C LYS A 58 2.32 2.99 -2.62
N ILE A 59 1.07 3.11 -2.13
CA ILE A 59 -0.06 2.35 -2.69
C ILE A 59 -0.23 2.67 -4.19
N ALA A 60 -0.17 3.94 -4.58
CA ALA A 60 -0.29 4.36 -5.97
C ALA A 60 0.84 3.80 -6.85
N ILE A 61 2.09 3.78 -6.38
CA ILE A 61 3.22 3.13 -7.07
C ILE A 61 2.94 1.65 -7.29
N GLY A 62 2.45 0.95 -6.27
CA GLY A 62 2.11 -0.46 -6.37
C GLY A 62 1.02 -0.73 -7.40
N LEU A 63 -0.07 0.03 -7.37
CA LEU A 63 -1.17 -0.10 -8.33
C LEU A 63 -0.70 0.17 -9.76
N ALA A 64 0.04 1.26 -9.98
CA ALA A 64 0.56 1.63 -11.29
C ALA A 64 1.47 0.54 -11.89
N ALA A 65 2.26 -0.15 -11.05
CA ALA A 65 3.16 -1.21 -11.49
C ALA A 65 2.45 -2.43 -12.12
N VAL A 66 1.14 -2.58 -11.89
CA VAL A 66 0.30 -3.64 -12.49
C VAL A 66 -0.82 -3.07 -13.37
N GLY A 67 -0.73 -1.79 -13.75
CA GLY A 67 -1.69 -1.10 -14.60
C GLY A 67 -3.04 -0.86 -13.93
N ALA A 68 -3.07 -0.70 -12.61
CA ALA A 68 -4.25 -0.36 -11.83
C ALA A 68 -4.17 1.07 -11.29
N THR A 69 -5.30 1.57 -10.81
CA THR A 69 -5.48 2.89 -10.21
C THR A 69 -6.27 2.77 -8.91
N ALA A 70 -6.43 3.88 -8.18
CA ALA A 70 -7.27 3.92 -7.00
C ALA A 70 -8.74 3.49 -7.29
N ALA A 71 -9.23 3.72 -8.52
CA ALA A 71 -10.57 3.32 -8.92
C ALA A 71 -10.79 1.80 -8.98
N ASP A 72 -9.70 1.01 -9.06
CA ASP A 72 -9.75 -0.45 -9.08
C ASP A 72 -9.73 -1.06 -7.66
N VAL A 73 -9.56 -0.23 -6.63
CA VAL A 73 -9.47 -0.67 -5.24
C VAL A 73 -10.87 -0.94 -4.70
N VAL A 74 -11.15 -2.22 -4.42
CA VAL A 74 -12.45 -2.65 -3.88
C VAL A 74 -12.46 -2.85 -2.37
N ARG A 75 -11.29 -2.91 -1.73
CA ARG A 75 -11.14 -3.10 -0.28
C ARG A 75 -9.83 -2.51 0.19
N ILE A 76 -9.89 -1.77 1.30
CA ILE A 76 -8.74 -1.31 2.06
C ILE A 76 -8.86 -1.84 3.49
N VAL A 77 -7.75 -2.29 4.07
CA VAL A 77 -7.64 -2.64 5.50
C VAL A 77 -6.55 -1.77 6.09
N VAL A 78 -6.90 -1.01 7.12
CA VAL A 78 -5.99 -0.06 7.76
C VAL A 78 -5.73 -0.50 9.20
N TYR A 79 -4.46 -0.46 9.59
CA TYR A 79 -4.01 -0.69 10.95
C TYR A 79 -3.41 0.61 11.47
N ILE A 80 -3.97 1.13 12.56
CA ILE A 80 -3.52 2.37 13.19
C ILE A 80 -3.05 2.01 14.60
N VAL A 81 -1.81 2.37 14.93
CA VAL A 81 -1.28 2.23 16.28
C VAL A 81 -1.78 3.36 17.16
N ASP A 82 -1.95 3.09 18.46
CA ASP A 82 -2.26 4.10 19.48
C ASP A 82 -3.51 4.96 19.19
N LEU A 83 -4.55 4.35 18.58
CA LEU A 83 -5.79 5.03 18.18
C LEU A 83 -6.49 5.82 19.29
N GLY A 84 -6.24 5.47 20.57
CA GLY A 84 -6.79 6.20 21.72
C GLY A 84 -6.11 7.56 21.99
N ASN A 85 -4.92 7.79 21.45
CA ASN A 85 -4.09 8.97 21.72
C ASN A 85 -3.74 9.78 20.46
N ILE A 86 -4.19 9.35 19.28
CA ILE A 86 -3.96 10.07 18.02
C ILE A 86 -5.27 10.48 17.36
N ASN A 87 -5.22 11.50 16.50
CA ASN A 87 -6.31 11.84 15.60
C ASN A 87 -6.18 11.01 14.31
N PRO A 88 -7.06 10.02 14.03
CA PRO A 88 -6.94 9.16 12.85
C PRO A 88 -7.53 9.78 11.57
N MET A 89 -8.11 10.98 11.65
CA MET A 89 -8.77 11.62 10.51
C MET A 89 -7.91 11.74 9.25
N PRO A 90 -6.60 12.06 9.32
CA PRO A 90 -5.75 12.10 8.14
C PRO A 90 -5.80 10.80 7.32
N VAL A 91 -5.76 9.66 8.01
CA VAL A 91 -5.81 8.33 7.39
C VAL A 91 -7.16 8.09 6.73
N TYR A 92 -8.26 8.42 7.42
CA TYR A 92 -9.62 8.19 6.90
C TYR A 92 -9.99 9.10 5.74
N GLU A 93 -9.49 10.34 5.73
CA GLU A 93 -9.71 11.29 4.64
C GLU A 93 -8.98 10.85 3.36
N GLY A 94 -7.80 10.25 3.49
CA GLY A 94 -7.06 9.72 2.33
C GLY A 94 -7.66 8.45 1.69
N ILE A 95 -8.59 7.75 2.37
CA ILE A 95 -9.25 6.54 1.87
C ILE A 95 -10.38 6.86 0.87
N ARG A 96 -10.88 8.09 0.86
CA ARG A 96 -12.07 8.48 0.08
C ARG A 96 -11.81 8.76 -1.39
#